data_AF-A0A662KJB3-F1
#
_entry.id   AF-A0A662KJB3-F1
#
_cell.length_a   1.000
_cell.length_b   1.000
_cell.length_c   1.000
_cell.angle_alpha   90.00
_cell.angle_beta   90.00
_cell.angle_gamma   90.00
#
_symmetry.space_group_name_H-M   'P 1'
#
loop_
_entity.id
_entity.type
_entity.pdbx_description
1 polymer ?
#
loop_
_entity_poly.entity_id
_entity_poly.type
_entity_poly.pdbx_seq_one_letter_code
_entity_poly.pdbx_strand_id
1 'polypeptide(L)'
;MFNISIFHSTWTFGLPVMECWSWRLTRSTRGGAIATLGCTGLGYGKEDKQGPVKEGAGDWLNTLFFEEYGMEGSHMLGEAWAGAITSYLNQFPVDYTRRAFDDTALDAKTVQEWVLLGDPSLKIGGYE
;
A
#
# COMPACT_ATOMS: atom_id res chain seq x y z
N MET A 1 -4.07 10.30 0.81
CA MET A 1 -3.75 11.65 1.33
C MET A 1 -4.94 12.20 2.13
N PHE A 2 -4.82 12.31 3.47
CA PHE A 2 -5.93 12.71 4.39
C PHE A 2 -5.86 14.16 4.89
N ASN A 3 -5.00 15.00 4.33
CA ASN A 3 -4.99 16.43 4.60
C ASN A 3 -4.82 17.15 3.28
N ILE A 4 -5.86 17.84 2.83
CA ILE A 4 -5.79 18.60 1.58
C ILE A 4 -6.34 20.00 1.78
N SER A 5 -5.42 20.96 1.71
CA SER A 5 -5.75 22.37 1.57
C SER A 5 -6.32 22.60 0.18
N ILE A 6 -7.53 23.15 0.09
CA ILE A 6 -8.16 23.56 -1.18
C ILE A 6 -7.36 24.64 -1.93
N PHE A 7 -6.38 25.26 -1.27
CA PHE A 7 -5.54 26.33 -1.81
C PHE A 7 -4.13 25.85 -2.16
N HIS A 8 -3.81 24.56 -1.99
CA HIS A 8 -2.46 24.04 -2.20
C HIS A 8 -2.50 22.70 -2.95
N SER A 9 -2.13 22.72 -4.23
CA SER A 9 -2.20 21.58 -5.16
C SER A 9 -0.85 20.90 -5.38
N THR A 10 -0.08 20.61 -4.31
CA THR A 10 1.18 19.88 -4.50
C THR A 10 0.89 18.42 -4.82
N TRP A 11 1.33 17.97 -5.99
CA TRP A 11 1.25 16.57 -6.47
C TRP A 11 -0.16 16.03 -6.76
N THR A 12 -1.19 16.87 -6.68
CA THR A 12 -2.50 16.59 -7.30
C THR A 12 -2.54 17.30 -8.65
N PHE A 13 -2.59 16.56 -9.77
CA PHE A 13 -2.80 17.13 -11.11
C PHE A 13 -4.25 17.67 -11.25
N GLY A 14 -4.64 18.62 -10.41
CA GLY A 14 -6.00 19.15 -10.33
C GLY A 14 -6.37 19.67 -8.93
N LEU A 15 -7.65 20.03 -8.79
CA LEU A 15 -8.23 20.44 -7.52
C LEU A 15 -8.30 19.25 -6.56
N PRO A 16 -7.94 19.45 -5.29
CA PRO A 16 -8.08 18.39 -4.31
C PRO A 16 -9.54 18.04 -4.09
N VAL A 17 -9.85 16.74 -4.10
CA VAL A 17 -11.18 16.21 -3.83
C VAL A 17 -11.29 15.80 -2.36
N MET A 18 -12.47 15.96 -1.76
CA MET A 18 -12.68 15.72 -0.32
C MET A 18 -12.43 14.27 0.12
N GLU A 19 -12.42 13.31 -0.81
CA GLU A 19 -12.29 11.89 -0.53
C GLU A 19 -11.34 11.21 -1.52
N CYS A 20 -10.49 10.31 -1.03
CA CYS A 20 -9.75 9.41 -1.91
C CYS A 20 -10.64 8.25 -2.39
N TRP A 21 -10.27 7.62 -3.50
CA TRP A 21 -10.98 6.47 -4.08
C TRP A 21 -11.20 5.33 -3.08
N SER A 22 -10.13 4.95 -2.38
CA SER A 22 -10.17 3.90 -1.35
C SER A 22 -11.23 4.19 -0.28
N TRP A 23 -11.27 5.42 0.25
CA TRP A 23 -12.28 5.81 1.23
C TRP A 23 -13.69 5.81 0.66
N ARG A 24 -13.88 6.35 -0.55
CA ARG A 24 -15.20 6.38 -1.22
C ARG A 24 -15.76 4.98 -1.44
N LEU A 25 -14.91 4.02 -1.79
CA LEU A 25 -15.29 2.61 -1.95
C LEU A 25 -15.60 1.94 -0.61
N THR A 26 -14.75 2.15 0.41
CA THR A 26 -14.92 1.54 1.74
C THR A 26 -16.16 2.06 2.48
N ARG A 27 -16.49 3.36 2.36
CA ARG A 27 -17.61 3.98 3.11
C ARG A 27 -19.00 3.74 2.50
N SER A 28 -19.09 3.07 1.35
CA SER A 28 -20.35 2.95 0.61
C SER A 28 -21.28 1.95 1.29
N THR A 29 -22.42 2.41 1.81
CA THR A 29 -23.31 1.60 2.66
C THR A 29 -24.15 0.57 1.90
N ARG A 30 -24.21 0.64 0.56
CA ARG A 30 -25.04 -0.22 -0.29
C ARG A 30 -24.31 -0.69 -1.55
N GLY A 31 -23.00 -0.90 -1.44
CA GLY A 31 -22.13 -1.34 -2.53
C GLY A 31 -20.68 -1.04 -2.20
N GLY A 32 -19.83 -0.94 -3.23
CA GLY A 32 -18.41 -0.65 -3.02
C GLY A 32 -17.64 -1.85 -2.45
N ALA A 33 -16.67 -1.57 -1.59
CA ALA A 33 -15.79 -2.58 -1.00
C ALA A 33 -15.90 -2.57 0.52
N ILE A 34 -15.78 -3.74 1.16
CA ILE A 34 -15.81 -3.86 2.64
C ILE A 34 -14.46 -3.47 3.29
N ALA A 35 -13.39 -3.49 2.50
CA ALA A 35 -12.08 -2.94 2.83
C ALA A 35 -11.34 -2.61 1.53
N THR A 36 -10.38 -1.70 1.58
CA THR A 36 -9.53 -1.34 0.44
C THR A 36 -8.07 -1.23 0.87
N LEU A 37 -7.17 -1.62 -0.04
CA LEU A 37 -5.73 -1.43 0.08
C LEU A 37 -5.30 -0.44 -1.00
N GLY A 38 -4.41 0.48 -0.68
CA GLY A 38 -3.88 1.41 -1.68
C GLY A 38 -2.83 2.37 -1.17
N CYS A 39 -2.09 2.95 -2.09
CA CYS A 39 -1.04 3.92 -1.79
C CYS A 39 -1.64 5.29 -1.42
N THR A 40 -1.12 5.90 -0.36
CA THR A 40 -1.53 7.24 0.08
C THR A 40 -0.92 8.37 -0.74
N GLY A 41 0.13 8.07 -1.52
CA GLY A 41 0.81 8.94 -2.47
C GLY A 41 1.12 8.23 -3.80
N LEU A 42 2.15 8.71 -4.51
CA LEU A 42 2.59 8.13 -5.79
C LEU A 42 3.20 6.75 -5.56
N GLY A 43 2.45 5.69 -5.87
CA GLY A 43 2.97 4.32 -5.83
C GLY A 43 4.08 4.12 -6.87
N TYR A 44 5.21 3.56 -6.43
CA TYR A 44 6.34 3.25 -7.28
C TYR A 44 6.26 1.80 -7.77
N GLY A 45 6.64 1.58 -9.02
CA GLY A 45 6.90 0.26 -9.58
C GLY A 45 8.39 -0.06 -9.58
N LYS A 46 8.74 -1.30 -9.91
CA LYS A 46 10.15 -1.71 -9.97
C LYS A 46 10.96 -0.92 -11.02
N GLU A 47 10.29 -0.45 -12.07
CA GLU A 47 10.85 0.35 -13.15
C GLU A 47 11.41 1.70 -12.69
N ASP A 48 10.90 2.24 -11.58
CA ASP A 48 11.30 3.52 -11.01
C ASP A 48 12.62 3.44 -10.23
N LYS A 49 13.07 2.22 -9.89
CA LYS A 49 14.35 1.98 -9.25
C LYS A 49 15.50 2.23 -10.21
N GLN A 50 16.58 2.80 -9.68
CA GLN A 50 17.78 3.21 -10.44
C GLN A 50 18.87 2.15 -10.45
N GLY A 51 18.81 1.18 -9.52
CA GLY A 51 19.76 0.09 -9.42
C GLY A 51 19.78 -0.82 -10.65
N PRO A 52 20.88 -1.59 -10.83
CA PRO A 52 21.03 -2.52 -11.94
C PRO A 52 20.02 -3.68 -11.88
N VAL A 53 19.53 -4.00 -10.68
CA VAL A 53 18.46 -4.98 -10.43
C VAL A 53 17.20 -4.21 -10.06
N LYS A 54 16.17 -4.32 -10.89
CA LYS A 54 14.88 -3.64 -10.72
C LYS A 54 13.85 -4.60 -10.14
N GLU A 55 13.79 -4.68 -8.82
CA GLU A 55 12.92 -5.58 -8.06
C GLU A 55 12.26 -4.87 -6.86
N GLY A 56 11.18 -5.45 -6.34
CA GLY A 56 10.42 -4.88 -5.22
C GLY A 56 9.35 -3.88 -5.68
N ALA A 57 9.27 -2.78 -4.95
CA ALA A 57 8.26 -1.72 -5.05
C ALA A 57 6.81 -2.24 -4.90
N GLY A 58 5.83 -1.45 -5.32
CA GLY A 58 4.41 -1.79 -5.20
C GLY A 58 4.05 -3.09 -5.92
N ASP A 59 4.72 -3.40 -7.04
CA ASP A 59 4.48 -4.62 -7.82
C ASP A 59 4.68 -5.87 -6.95
N TRP A 60 5.83 -5.94 -6.27
CA TRP A 60 6.16 -7.09 -5.43
C TRP A 60 5.35 -7.11 -4.14
N LEU A 61 5.15 -5.95 -3.50
CA LEU A 61 4.37 -5.86 -2.27
C LEU A 61 2.93 -6.36 -2.47
N ASN A 62 2.30 -6.03 -3.60
CA ASN A 62 0.97 -6.55 -3.92
C ASN A 62 0.98 -8.06 -4.18
N THR A 63 2.03 -8.61 -4.81
CA THR A 63 2.17 -10.06 -4.99
C THR A 63 2.29 -10.78 -3.65
N LEU A 64 3.09 -10.25 -2.73
CA LEU A 64 3.27 -10.83 -1.39
C LEU A 64 1.95 -10.89 -0.61
N PHE A 65 1.03 -9.95 -0.80
CA PHE A 65 -0.31 -10.05 -0.19
C PHE A 65 -1.08 -11.29 -0.65
N PHE A 66 -1.02 -11.62 -1.94
CA PHE A 66 -1.67 -12.82 -2.46
C PHE A 66 -0.96 -14.10 -2.03
N GLU A 67 0.36 -14.06 -1.87
CA GLU A 67 1.15 -15.16 -1.32
C GLU A 67 0.79 -15.42 0.15
N GLU A 68 0.72 -14.39 0.99
CA GLU A 68 0.28 -14.50 2.38
C GLU A 68 -1.11 -15.13 2.50
N TYR A 69 -2.05 -14.68 1.65
CA TYR A 69 -3.41 -15.21 1.66
C TYR A 69 -3.50 -16.65 1.11
N GLY A 70 -2.80 -16.94 0.01
CA GLY A 70 -2.97 -18.17 -0.77
C GLY A 70 -2.00 -19.30 -0.43
N MET A 71 -0.82 -18.98 0.09
CA MET A 71 0.25 -19.93 0.38
C MET A 71 0.54 -20.03 1.87
N GLU A 72 0.63 -18.91 2.59
CA GLU A 72 0.89 -18.91 4.04
C GLU A 72 -0.38 -19.13 4.88
N GLY A 73 -1.56 -19.00 4.28
CA GLY A 73 -2.85 -19.26 4.94
C GLY A 73 -3.33 -18.13 5.86
N SER A 74 -2.81 -16.91 5.67
CA SER A 74 -3.23 -15.71 6.39
C SER A 74 -4.61 -15.26 5.90
N HIS A 75 -5.67 -15.75 6.56
CA HIS A 75 -7.06 -15.45 6.16
C HIS A 75 -7.64 -14.19 6.82
N MET A 76 -6.99 -13.65 7.85
CA MET A 76 -7.37 -12.36 8.44
C MET A 76 -6.73 -11.24 7.62
N LEU A 77 -7.53 -10.25 7.20
CA LEU A 77 -7.08 -9.20 6.28
C LEU A 77 -5.87 -8.42 6.83
N GLY A 78 -5.91 -8.07 8.11
CA GLY A 78 -4.82 -7.37 8.78
C GLY A 78 -3.55 -8.22 8.91
N GLU A 79 -3.69 -9.54 9.09
CA GLU A 79 -2.55 -10.46 9.15
C GLU A 79 -1.90 -10.60 7.77
N ALA A 80 -2.67 -10.81 6.70
CA ALA A 80 -2.13 -10.88 5.34
C ALA A 80 -1.46 -9.56 4.92
N TRP A 81 -2.05 -8.42 5.28
CA TRP A 81 -1.47 -7.10 5.04
C TRP A 81 -0.14 -6.89 5.79
N ALA A 82 -0.10 -7.22 7.08
CA ALA A 82 1.11 -7.09 7.90
C ALA A 82 2.20 -8.10 7.49
N GLY A 83 1.80 -9.32 7.13
CA GLY A 83 2.67 -10.37 6.61
C GLY A 83 3.36 -9.91 5.33
N ALA A 84 2.61 -9.38 4.37
CA ALA A 84 3.16 -8.89 3.11
C ALA A 84 4.21 -7.78 3.32
N ILE A 85 3.93 -6.82 4.22
CA ILE A 85 4.90 -5.77 4.58
C ILE A 85 6.15 -6.36 5.24
N THR A 86 5.97 -7.33 6.14
CA THR A 86 7.07 -7.98 6.85
C THR A 86 7.96 -8.76 5.88
N SER A 87 7.35 -9.59 5.02
CA SER A 87 7.99 -10.36 3.97
C SER A 87 8.70 -9.46 2.95
N TYR A 88 8.13 -8.30 2.65
CA TYR A 88 8.76 -7.29 1.80
C TYR A 88 10.02 -6.70 2.44
N LEU A 89 9.94 -6.23 3.69
CA LEU A 89 11.07 -5.62 4.40
C LEU A 89 12.20 -6.62 4.71
N ASN A 90 11.87 -7.90 4.87
CA ASN A 90 12.87 -8.95 4.99
C ASN A 90 13.65 -9.16 3.69
N GLN A 91 13.00 -8.99 2.53
CA GLN A 91 13.65 -9.10 1.21
C GLN A 91 14.38 -7.81 0.80
N PHE A 92 13.79 -6.65 1.10
CA PHE A 92 14.30 -5.33 0.75
C PHE A 92 14.52 -4.50 2.02
N PRO A 93 15.60 -4.76 2.79
CA PRO A 93 15.88 -4.04 4.02
C PRO A 93 16.19 -2.56 3.73
N VAL A 94 15.66 -1.68 4.58
CA VAL A 94 15.83 -0.24 4.46
C VAL A 94 17.17 0.21 5.06
N ASP A 95 18.04 0.81 4.23
CA ASP A 95 19.24 1.52 4.66
C ASP A 95 18.93 3.01 4.85
N TYR A 96 18.65 3.37 6.11
CA TYR A 96 18.32 4.74 6.53
C TYR A 96 19.48 5.74 6.41
N THR A 97 20.69 5.30 6.01
CA THR A 97 21.80 6.22 5.72
C THR A 97 21.74 6.80 4.31
N ARG A 98 20.90 6.23 3.43
CA ARG A 98 20.73 6.71 2.05
C ARG A 98 19.86 7.95 1.97
N ARG A 99 20.11 8.72 0.91
CA ARG A 99 19.34 9.93 0.60
C ARG A 99 17.96 9.58 0.06
N ALA A 100 17.06 10.56 0.09
CA ALA A 100 15.80 10.48 -0.63
C ALA A 100 16.02 10.14 -2.12
N PHE A 101 15.09 9.38 -2.70
CA PHE A 101 15.13 8.85 -4.07
C PHE A 101 16.21 7.79 -4.35
N ASP A 102 16.94 7.31 -3.34
CA ASP A 102 17.66 6.03 -3.43
C ASP A 102 16.65 4.87 -3.38
N ASP A 103 16.95 3.75 -4.03
CA ASP A 103 16.05 2.60 -4.13
C ASP A 103 15.57 2.10 -2.76
N THR A 104 16.45 2.10 -1.76
CA THR A 104 16.09 1.69 -0.40
C THR A 104 15.18 2.70 0.31
N ALA A 105 15.28 3.99 -0.05
CA ALA A 105 14.36 5.02 0.44
C ALA A 105 12.99 4.87 -0.25
N LEU A 106 12.96 4.41 -1.51
CA LEU A 106 11.71 4.03 -2.19
C LEU A 106 11.07 2.80 -1.55
N ASP A 107 11.86 1.83 -1.09
CA ASP A 107 11.36 0.66 -0.34
C ASP A 107 10.68 1.08 0.97
N ALA A 108 11.33 1.97 1.74
CA ALA A 108 10.76 2.54 2.95
C ALA A 108 9.43 3.27 2.66
N LYS A 109 9.40 4.07 1.60
CA LYS A 109 8.20 4.78 1.17
C LYS A 109 7.07 3.84 0.77
N THR A 110 7.39 2.78 0.01
CA THR A 110 6.43 1.81 -0.53
C THR A 110 5.60 1.18 0.59
N VAL A 111 6.27 0.70 1.66
CA VAL A 111 5.55 0.09 2.79
C VAL A 111 4.83 1.11 3.66
N GLN A 112 5.35 2.33 3.79
CA GLN A 112 4.72 3.39 4.57
C GLN A 112 3.44 3.93 3.92
N GLU A 113 3.38 3.95 2.59
CA GLU A 113 2.26 4.52 1.88
C GLU A 113 1.13 3.54 1.61
N TRP A 114 1.39 2.23 1.68
CA TRP A 114 0.42 1.17 1.37
C TRP A 114 -0.51 0.90 2.56
N VAL A 115 -1.68 1.56 2.54
CA VAL A 115 -2.59 1.62 3.67
C VAL A 115 -3.83 0.76 3.46
N LEU A 116 -4.22 0.06 4.53
CA LEU A 116 -5.50 -0.63 4.67
C LEU A 116 -6.57 0.32 5.24
N LEU A 117 -7.68 0.47 4.50
CA LEU A 117 -8.90 1.15 4.97
C LEU A 117 -10.05 0.15 5.08
N GLY A 118 -10.48 -0.13 6.30
CA GLY A 118 -11.52 -1.11 6.63
C GLY A 118 -11.27 -1.73 7.99
N ASP A 119 -11.92 -2.85 8.28
CA ASP A 119 -11.68 -3.63 9.49
C ASP A 119 -10.52 -4.62 9.26
N PRO A 120 -9.35 -4.46 9.93
CA PRO A 120 -8.25 -5.41 9.80
C PRO A 120 -8.58 -6.79 10.39
N SER A 121 -9.59 -6.89 11.26
CA SER A 121 -10.05 -8.16 11.82
C SER A 121 -11.02 -8.92 10.89
N LEU A 122 -11.28 -8.42 9.69
CA LEU A 122 -12.10 -9.09 8.69
C LEU A 122 -11.44 -10.40 8.23
N LYS A 123 -12.18 -11.51 8.27
CA LYS A 123 -11.79 -12.78 7.63
C LYS A 123 -12.13 -12.74 6.14
N ILE A 124 -11.13 -12.82 5.29
CA ILE A 124 -11.28 -12.91 3.83
C ILE A 124 -11.99 -14.25 3.51
N GLY A 125 -13.08 -14.18 2.74
CA GLY A 125 -13.94 -15.34 2.47
C GLY A 125 -15.11 -15.53 3.46
N GLY A 126 -15.13 -14.76 4.56
CA GLY A 126 -16.23 -14.76 5.54
C GLY A 126 -16.01 -15.72 6.71
N TYR A 127 -16.98 -15.70 7.64
CA TYR A 127 -17.05 -16.57 8.81
C TYR A 127 -18.09 -17.67 8.57
N GLU A 128 -17.86 -18.83 9.17
CA GLU A 128 -18.84 -19.92 9.23
C GLU A 128 -19.84 -19.71 10.38
#